data_AF-A0AAX1TM80-F1
#
_entry.id   AF-A0AAX1TM80-F1
#
_cell.length_a   1.000
_cell.length_b   1.000
_cell.length_c   1.000
_cell.angle_alpha   90.00
_cell.angle_beta   90.00
_cell.angle_gamma   90.00
#
_symmetry.space_group_name_H-M   'P 1'
#
loop_
_entity.id
_entity.type
_entity.pdbx_description
1 polymer ?
#
loop_
_entity_poly.entity_id
_entity_poly.type
_entity_poly.pdbx_seq_one_letter_code
_entity_poly.pdbx_strand_id
1 'polypeptide(L)'
;MRKIVIGIFLLSSLGSILYSQEISEKEGMKVLKEIRKEIQLEEKEKQKAIEEAEKAKKAEEKARLAAEKAKEKEGKKVIEEIKRDMNESLEEKVFRSENNPEARIAAAGAAFEIGKERVAFLKMEEEEIIKLEESLGIEADKNRVFLGQKFDEVYDKFNSNNNEIELLLLENEKLKEYLTRLDQMEQKVKAGN
;
A
#
# COMPACT_ATOMS: atom_id res chain seq x y z
N MET A 1 107.12 -8.85 15.59
CA MET A 1 105.91 -8.57 16.39
C MET A 1 105.04 -7.43 15.84
N ARG A 2 105.58 -6.27 15.44
CA ARG A 2 104.76 -5.14 14.92
C ARG A 2 103.79 -5.47 13.76
N LYS A 3 104.19 -6.31 12.79
CA LYS A 3 103.33 -6.70 11.64
C LYS A 3 102.16 -7.62 12.01
N ILE A 4 102.31 -8.44 13.06
CA ILE A 4 101.28 -9.39 13.52
C ILE A 4 100.18 -8.65 14.30
N VAL A 5 100.58 -7.68 15.14
CA VAL A 5 99.63 -6.86 15.92
C VAL A 5 98.73 -6.01 15.03
N ILE A 6 99.29 -5.44 13.94
CA ILE A 6 98.52 -4.66 12.96
C ILE A 6 97.51 -5.55 12.19
N GLY A 7 97.89 -6.79 11.84
CA GLY A 7 97.00 -7.74 11.17
C GLY A 7 95.81 -8.16 12.03
N ILE A 8 96.03 -8.41 13.33
CA ILE A 8 94.97 -8.75 14.29
C ILE A 8 94.01 -7.57 14.48
N PHE A 9 94.54 -6.34 14.57
CA PHE A 9 93.72 -5.13 14.72
C PHE A 9 92.81 -4.90 13.50
N LEU A 10 93.35 -5.05 12.28
CA LEU A 10 92.59 -4.91 11.03
C LEU A 10 91.51 -6.00 10.89
N LEU A 11 91.80 -7.27 11.21
CA LEU A 11 90.80 -8.34 11.19
C LEU A 11 89.65 -8.08 12.19
N SER A 12 89.96 -7.54 13.38
CA SER A 12 88.93 -7.22 14.37
C SER A 12 88.01 -6.08 13.91
N SER A 13 88.56 -5.07 13.20
CA SER A 13 87.76 -3.97 12.64
C SER A 13 86.87 -4.43 11.48
N LEU A 14 87.37 -5.34 10.61
CA LEU A 14 86.58 -5.93 9.52
C LEU A 14 85.46 -6.83 10.05
N GLY A 15 85.71 -7.62 11.10
CA GLY A 15 84.67 -8.41 11.77
C GLY A 15 83.59 -7.55 12.42
N SER A 16 83.96 -6.40 12.99
CA SER A 16 83.03 -5.45 13.60
C SER A 16 82.13 -4.75 12.58
N ILE A 17 82.67 -4.42 11.39
CA ILE A 17 81.92 -3.82 10.27
C ILE A 17 80.94 -4.85 9.66
N LEU A 18 81.39 -6.09 9.43
CA LEU A 18 80.53 -7.17 8.93
C LEU A 18 79.41 -7.52 9.91
N TYR A 19 79.71 -7.57 11.20
CA TYR A 19 78.71 -7.80 12.26
C TYR A 19 77.71 -6.65 12.38
N SER A 20 78.17 -5.40 12.25
CA SER A 20 77.28 -4.22 12.25
C SER A 20 76.39 -4.17 11.00
N GLN A 21 76.92 -4.58 9.84
CA GLN A 21 76.16 -4.68 8.60
C GLN A 21 75.09 -5.78 8.71
N GLU A 22 75.44 -6.97 9.23
CA GLU A 22 74.50 -8.08 9.45
C GLU A 22 73.43 -7.74 10.50
N ILE A 23 73.76 -6.96 11.53
CA ILE A 23 72.77 -6.41 12.48
C ILE A 23 71.82 -5.44 11.74
N SER A 24 72.35 -4.52 10.92
CA SER A 24 71.51 -3.57 10.17
C SER A 24 70.60 -4.27 9.14
N GLU A 25 71.06 -5.36 8.52
CA GLU A 25 70.25 -6.17 7.59
C GLU A 25 69.16 -6.95 8.31
N LYS A 26 69.45 -7.49 9.51
CA LYS A 26 68.45 -8.15 10.36
C LYS A 26 67.39 -7.17 10.87
N GLU A 27 67.78 -5.95 11.21
CA GLU A 27 66.87 -4.88 11.60
C GLU A 27 66.04 -4.38 10.41
N GLY A 28 66.65 -4.17 9.24
CA GLY A 28 65.96 -3.84 8.00
C GLY A 28 64.92 -4.89 7.59
N MET A 29 65.25 -6.18 7.72
CA MET A 29 64.30 -7.28 7.49
C MET A 29 63.13 -7.29 8.46
N LYS A 30 63.33 -6.89 9.73
CA LYS A 30 62.22 -6.75 10.70
C LYS A 30 61.28 -5.61 10.30
N VAL A 31 61.84 -4.45 9.94
CA VAL A 31 61.05 -3.29 9.47
C VAL A 31 60.26 -3.63 8.21
N LEU A 32 60.88 -4.27 7.21
CA LEU A 32 60.18 -4.71 6.00
C LEU A 32 59.06 -5.72 6.29
N LYS A 33 59.24 -6.59 7.30
CA LYS A 33 58.21 -7.54 7.72
C LYS A 33 57.04 -6.85 8.43
N GLU A 34 57.29 -5.79 9.18
CA GLU A 34 56.25 -4.96 9.80
C GLU A 34 55.48 -4.16 8.75
N ILE A 35 56.18 -3.47 7.84
CA ILE A 35 55.56 -2.75 6.71
C ILE A 35 54.69 -3.69 5.88
N ARG A 36 55.15 -4.91 5.59
CA ARG A 36 54.36 -5.90 4.85
C ARG A 36 53.08 -6.30 5.61
N LYS A 37 53.15 -6.46 6.94
CA LYS A 37 51.97 -6.78 7.75
C LYS A 37 50.98 -5.62 7.77
N GLU A 38 51.48 -4.39 7.87
CA GLU A 38 50.66 -3.17 7.89
C GLU A 38 49.95 -2.96 6.56
N ILE A 39 50.65 -3.10 5.44
CA ILE A 39 50.05 -3.08 4.09
C ILE A 39 48.97 -4.15 3.94
N GLN A 40 49.23 -5.38 4.39
CA GLN A 40 48.22 -6.46 4.34
C GLN A 40 46.99 -6.19 5.22
N LEU A 41 47.17 -5.46 6.32
CA LEU A 41 46.09 -5.10 7.24
C LEU A 41 45.26 -3.96 6.63
N GLU A 42 45.92 -2.93 6.09
CA GLU A 42 45.29 -1.82 5.36
C GLU A 42 44.53 -2.30 4.12
N GLU A 43 45.09 -3.24 3.33
CA GLU A 43 44.39 -3.85 2.19
C GLU A 43 43.14 -4.62 2.62
N LYS A 44 43.22 -5.38 3.72
CA LYS A 44 42.05 -6.08 4.28
C LYS A 44 40.98 -5.12 4.78
N GLU A 45 41.37 -4.00 5.41
CA GLU A 45 40.43 -2.98 5.86
C GLU A 45 39.77 -2.26 4.69
N LYS A 46 40.53 -1.88 3.66
CA LYS A 46 39.99 -1.32 2.41
C LYS A 46 39.01 -2.28 1.74
N GLN A 47 39.34 -3.58 1.69
CA GLN A 47 38.47 -4.57 1.08
C GLN A 47 37.19 -4.81 1.89
N LYS A 48 37.26 -4.81 3.23
CA LYS A 48 36.08 -4.84 4.10
C LYS A 48 35.20 -3.60 3.91
N ALA A 49 35.79 -2.41 3.83
CA ALA A 49 35.04 -1.17 3.60
C ALA A 49 34.32 -1.18 2.24
N ILE A 50 34.95 -1.72 1.20
CA ILE A 50 34.33 -1.92 -0.12
C ILE A 50 33.16 -2.91 -0.04
N GLU A 51 33.36 -4.06 0.63
CA GLU A 51 32.32 -5.08 0.78
C GLU A 51 31.11 -4.58 1.59
N GLU A 52 31.36 -3.82 2.66
CA GLU A 52 30.32 -3.19 3.47
C GLU A 52 29.56 -2.11 2.68
N ALA A 53 30.27 -1.28 1.92
CA ALA A 53 29.64 -0.28 1.05
C ALA A 53 28.80 -0.94 -0.06
N GLU A 54 29.26 -2.06 -0.63
CA GLU A 54 28.49 -2.81 -1.63
C GLU A 54 27.26 -3.48 -1.01
N LYS A 55 27.38 -4.05 0.19
CA LYS A 55 26.24 -4.59 0.95
C LYS A 55 25.21 -3.52 1.27
N ALA A 56 25.65 -2.33 1.70
CA ALA A 56 24.78 -1.19 1.97
C ALA A 56 24.03 -0.75 0.70
N LYS A 57 24.75 -0.59 -0.43
CA LYS A 57 24.13 -0.25 -1.72
C LYS A 57 23.12 -1.31 -2.18
N LYS A 58 23.44 -2.60 -2.07
CA LYS A 58 22.51 -3.70 -2.40
C LYS A 58 21.27 -3.70 -1.49
N ALA A 59 21.45 -3.43 -0.20
CA ALA A 59 20.33 -3.34 0.75
C ALA A 59 19.42 -2.15 0.43
N GLU A 60 20.00 -0.99 0.12
CA GLU A 60 19.27 0.22 -0.28
C GLU A 60 18.50 -0.01 -1.59
N GLU A 61 19.14 -0.58 -2.61
CA GLU A 61 18.49 -0.89 -3.89
C GLU A 61 17.34 -1.90 -3.71
N LYS A 62 17.54 -2.93 -2.89
CA LYS A 62 16.49 -3.90 -2.55
C LYS A 62 15.32 -3.24 -1.83
N ALA A 63 15.58 -2.31 -0.91
CA ALA A 63 14.54 -1.55 -0.23
C ALA A 63 13.77 -0.64 -1.20
N ARG A 64 14.48 0.03 -2.12
CA ARG A 64 13.86 0.86 -3.18
C ARG A 64 12.97 0.03 -4.10
N LEU A 65 13.46 -1.11 -4.57
CA LEU A 65 12.69 -2.04 -5.41
C LEU A 65 11.47 -2.60 -4.68
N ALA A 66 11.58 -2.89 -3.38
CA ALA A 66 10.44 -3.34 -2.59
C ALA A 66 9.37 -2.25 -2.44
N ALA A 67 9.79 -1.00 -2.19
CA ALA A 67 8.89 0.14 -2.12
C ALA A 67 8.21 0.42 -3.48
N GLU A 68 8.94 0.33 -4.58
CA GLU A 68 8.40 0.48 -5.93
C GLU A 68 7.38 -0.62 -6.26
N LYS A 69 7.69 -1.88 -5.95
CA LYS A 69 6.74 -3.01 -6.11
C LYS A 69 5.49 -2.85 -5.24
N ALA A 70 5.60 -2.26 -4.06
CA ALA A 70 4.44 -1.96 -3.22
C ALA A 70 3.54 -0.91 -3.88
N LYS A 71 4.13 0.19 -4.37
CA LYS A 71 3.40 1.22 -5.14
C LYS A 71 2.77 0.65 -6.41
N GLU A 72 3.47 -0.21 -7.14
CA GLU A 72 2.93 -0.88 -8.34
C GLU A 72 1.72 -1.76 -7.98
N LYS A 73 1.78 -2.51 -6.87
CA LYS A 73 0.64 -3.30 -6.38
C LYS A 73 -0.55 -2.43 -5.99
N GLU A 74 -0.31 -1.30 -5.34
CA GLU A 74 -1.36 -0.33 -5.01
C GLU A 74 -1.98 0.26 -6.27
N GLY A 75 -1.16 0.69 -7.24
CA GLY A 75 -1.63 1.18 -8.54
C GLY A 75 -2.45 0.13 -9.30
N LYS A 76 -2.00 -1.13 -9.31
CA LYS A 76 -2.76 -2.25 -9.90
C LYS A 76 -4.10 -2.46 -9.21
N LYS A 77 -4.17 -2.39 -7.88
CA LYS A 77 -5.43 -2.50 -7.13
C LYS A 77 -6.42 -1.40 -7.52
N VAL A 78 -5.94 -0.15 -7.61
CA VAL A 78 -6.78 0.99 -8.03
C VAL A 78 -7.29 0.80 -9.46
N ILE A 79 -6.45 0.38 -10.39
CA ILE A 79 -6.85 0.12 -11.78
C ILE A 79 -7.89 -1.01 -11.85
N GLU A 80 -7.69 -2.11 -11.13
CA GLU A 80 -8.66 -3.21 -11.10
C GLU A 80 -9.98 -2.79 -10.46
N GLU A 81 -9.96 -1.96 -9.42
CA GLU A 81 -11.17 -1.41 -8.82
C GLU A 81 -11.93 -0.51 -9.79
N ILE A 82 -11.24 0.36 -10.55
CA ILE A 82 -11.86 1.19 -11.59
C ILE A 82 -12.47 0.32 -12.69
N LYS A 83 -11.72 -0.67 -13.21
CA LYS A 83 -12.24 -1.57 -14.25
C LYS A 83 -13.48 -2.31 -13.77
N ARG A 84 -13.46 -2.80 -12.53
CA ARG A 84 -14.60 -3.46 -11.91
C ARG A 84 -15.77 -2.50 -11.80
N ASP A 85 -15.56 -1.29 -11.29
CA ASP A 85 -16.63 -0.29 -11.18
C ASP A 85 -17.22 0.12 -12.53
N MET A 86 -16.42 0.18 -13.59
CA MET A 86 -16.92 0.47 -14.93
C MET A 86 -17.72 -0.67 -15.55
N ASN A 87 -17.43 -1.92 -15.19
CA ASN A 87 -18.02 -3.10 -15.81
C ASN A 87 -19.20 -3.68 -15.01
N GLU A 88 -19.27 -3.41 -13.71
CA GLU A 88 -20.36 -3.86 -12.85
C GLU A 88 -21.66 -3.12 -13.15
N SER A 89 -22.76 -3.86 -13.06
CA SER A 89 -24.10 -3.28 -13.12
C SER A 89 -24.37 -2.35 -11.92
N LEU A 90 -25.33 -1.44 -12.06
CA LEU A 90 -25.75 -0.59 -10.94
C LEU A 90 -26.25 -1.44 -9.75
N GLU A 91 -26.91 -2.56 -10.03
CA GLU A 91 -27.37 -3.51 -9.01
C GLU A 91 -26.20 -4.12 -8.23
N GLU A 92 -25.18 -4.62 -8.93
CA GLU A 92 -23.98 -5.19 -8.28
C GLU A 92 -23.24 -4.16 -7.42
N LYS A 93 -23.18 -2.88 -7.85
CA LYS A 93 -22.60 -1.80 -7.04
C LYS A 93 -23.35 -1.60 -5.72
N VAL A 94 -24.68 -1.71 -5.73
CA VAL A 94 -25.51 -1.64 -4.52
C VAL A 94 -25.20 -2.80 -3.59
N PHE A 95 -25.14 -4.03 -4.10
CA PHE A 95 -24.90 -5.21 -3.26
C PHE A 95 -23.45 -5.36 -2.80
N ARG A 96 -22.49 -4.77 -3.51
CA ARG A 96 -21.08 -4.66 -3.10
C ARG A 96 -20.87 -3.70 -1.92
N SER A 97 -21.79 -2.75 -1.72
CA SER A 97 -21.70 -1.80 -0.60
C SER A 97 -21.63 -2.52 0.74
N GLU A 98 -21.11 -1.82 1.74
CA GLU A 98 -20.99 -2.36 3.09
C GLU A 98 -22.35 -2.91 3.58
N ASN A 99 -22.33 -4.06 4.26
CA ASN A 99 -23.55 -4.73 4.71
C ASN A 99 -24.16 -4.05 5.96
N ASN A 100 -24.27 -2.73 5.93
CA ASN A 100 -25.06 -1.95 6.87
C ASN A 100 -26.22 -1.27 6.12
N PRO A 101 -27.36 -1.03 6.81
CA PRO A 101 -28.54 -0.43 6.18
C PRO A 101 -28.25 0.93 5.53
N GLU A 102 -27.46 1.78 6.17
CA GLU A 102 -27.21 3.15 5.75
C GLU A 102 -26.40 3.23 4.44
N ALA A 103 -25.33 2.43 4.33
CA ALA A 103 -24.50 2.34 3.13
C ALA A 103 -25.28 1.73 1.97
N ARG A 104 -26.16 0.75 2.24
CA ARG A 104 -27.02 0.16 1.21
C ARG A 104 -28.06 1.14 0.69
N ILE A 105 -28.68 1.93 1.57
CA ILE A 105 -29.61 3.00 1.18
C ILE A 105 -28.87 4.03 0.31
N ALA A 106 -27.68 4.47 0.73
CA ALA A 106 -26.88 5.44 -0.03
C ALA A 106 -26.48 4.90 -1.41
N ALA A 107 -26.01 3.66 -1.49
CA ALA A 107 -25.63 3.03 -2.75
C ALA A 107 -26.83 2.84 -3.69
N ALA A 108 -27.96 2.39 -3.15
CA ALA A 108 -29.21 2.24 -3.91
C ALA A 108 -29.72 3.60 -4.41
N GLY A 109 -29.66 4.65 -3.58
CA GLY A 109 -30.03 6.01 -3.96
C GLY A 109 -29.18 6.52 -5.12
N ALA A 110 -27.86 6.34 -5.05
CA ALA A 110 -26.95 6.71 -6.14
C ALA A 110 -27.26 5.94 -7.43
N ALA A 111 -27.58 4.64 -7.34
CA ALA A 111 -27.97 3.83 -8.49
C ALA A 111 -29.29 4.34 -9.13
N PHE A 112 -30.27 4.74 -8.32
CA PHE A 112 -31.52 5.30 -8.82
C PHE A 112 -31.34 6.67 -9.46
N GLU A 113 -30.50 7.56 -8.94
CA GLU A 113 -30.23 8.85 -9.60
C GLU A 113 -29.57 8.65 -10.98
N ILE A 114 -28.61 7.73 -11.10
CA ILE A 114 -28.04 7.37 -12.40
C ILE A 114 -29.12 6.78 -13.32
N GLY A 115 -30.01 5.93 -12.77
CA GLY A 115 -31.14 5.37 -13.49
C GLY A 115 -32.09 6.45 -14.01
N LYS A 116 -32.37 7.47 -13.21
CA LYS A 116 -33.26 8.59 -13.53
C LYS A 116 -32.71 9.42 -14.70
N GLU A 117 -31.41 9.71 -14.71
CA GLU A 117 -30.75 10.38 -15.84
C GLU A 117 -30.89 9.57 -17.13
N ARG A 118 -30.69 8.25 -17.07
CA ARG A 118 -30.82 7.36 -18.24
C ARG A 118 -32.27 7.27 -18.73
N VAL A 119 -33.22 7.20 -17.81
CA VAL A 119 -34.65 7.09 -18.12
C VAL A 119 -35.22 8.41 -18.65
N ALA A 120 -34.68 9.56 -18.27
CA ALA A 120 -35.11 10.85 -18.81
C ALA A 120 -34.99 10.91 -20.35
N PHE A 121 -33.94 10.31 -20.92
CA PHE A 121 -33.79 10.19 -22.36
C PHE A 121 -34.87 9.28 -22.97
N LEU A 122 -35.09 8.11 -22.37
CA LEU A 122 -36.13 7.17 -22.81
C LEU A 122 -37.52 7.82 -22.77
N LYS A 123 -37.85 8.59 -21.73
CA LYS A 123 -39.13 9.29 -21.63
C LYS A 123 -39.37 10.25 -22.79
N MET A 124 -38.34 10.95 -23.27
CA MET A 124 -38.47 11.81 -24.45
C MET A 124 -38.76 11.00 -25.72
N GLU A 125 -38.07 9.86 -25.90
CA GLU A 125 -38.35 8.96 -27.03
C GLU A 125 -39.76 8.35 -26.94
N GLU A 126 -40.19 7.96 -25.74
CA GLU A 126 -41.54 7.46 -25.47
C GLU A 126 -42.61 8.50 -25.82
N GLU A 127 -42.40 9.78 -25.50
CA GLU A 127 -43.27 10.88 -25.90
C GLU A 127 -43.29 11.13 -27.42
N GLU A 128 -42.14 11.02 -28.08
CA GLU A 128 -42.05 11.14 -29.54
C GLU A 128 -42.81 10.02 -30.26
N ILE A 129 -42.71 8.79 -29.75
CA ILE A 129 -43.46 7.63 -30.26
C ILE A 129 -44.96 7.91 -30.17
N ILE A 130 -45.47 8.41 -29.04
CA ILE A 130 -46.88 8.75 -28.87
C ILE A 130 -47.32 9.78 -29.93
N LYS A 131 -46.56 10.87 -30.10
CA LYS A 131 -46.88 11.92 -31.08
C LYS A 131 -46.88 11.39 -32.52
N LEU A 132 -45.96 10.49 -32.85
CA LEU A 132 -45.88 9.87 -34.17
C LEU A 132 -47.09 8.95 -34.43
N GLU A 133 -47.46 8.11 -33.47
CA GLU A 133 -48.63 7.24 -33.56
C GLU A 133 -49.91 8.06 -33.76
N GLU A 134 -50.09 9.13 -32.98
CA GLU A 134 -51.21 10.07 -33.12
C GLU A 134 -51.25 10.68 -34.53
N SER A 135 -50.11 11.13 -35.05
CA SER A 135 -50.03 11.72 -36.40
C SER A 135 -50.33 10.73 -37.53
N LEU A 136 -50.04 9.44 -37.31
CA LEU A 136 -50.27 8.35 -38.26
C LEU A 136 -51.67 7.73 -38.11
N GLY A 137 -52.48 8.20 -37.15
CA GLY A 137 -53.80 7.63 -36.85
C GLY A 137 -53.75 6.21 -36.30
N ILE A 138 -52.63 5.83 -35.68
CA ILE A 138 -52.47 4.54 -35.00
C ILE A 138 -53.16 4.64 -33.65
N GLU A 139 -54.09 3.72 -33.36
CA GLU A 139 -54.74 3.66 -32.05
C GLU A 139 -53.72 3.23 -30.99
N ALA A 140 -53.53 4.06 -29.96
CA ALA A 140 -52.63 3.76 -28.86
C ALA A 140 -53.10 2.50 -28.12
N ASP A 141 -52.18 1.57 -27.87
CA ASP A 141 -52.45 0.40 -27.04
C ASP A 141 -52.72 0.84 -25.58
N LYS A 142 -53.94 0.58 -25.11
CA LYS A 142 -54.39 0.90 -23.75
C LYS A 142 -53.64 0.14 -22.66
N ASN A 143 -52.99 -0.97 -23.00
CA ASN A 143 -52.19 -1.77 -22.07
C ASN A 143 -50.69 -1.43 -22.16
N ARG A 144 -50.29 -0.47 -22.99
CA ARG A 144 -48.89 -0.07 -23.11
C ARG A 144 -48.43 0.54 -21.79
N VAL A 145 -47.41 -0.07 -21.19
CA VAL A 145 -46.70 0.48 -20.03
C VAL A 145 -45.28 0.79 -20.46
N PHE A 146 -44.93 2.07 -20.38
CA PHE A 146 -43.62 2.57 -20.73
C PHE A 146 -42.57 2.24 -19.67
N LEU A 147 -41.30 2.18 -20.07
CA LEU A 147 -40.19 1.98 -19.15
C LEU A 147 -40.07 3.17 -18.20
N GLY A 148 -40.32 4.39 -18.70
CA GLY A 148 -40.37 5.59 -17.87
C GLY A 148 -41.35 5.49 -16.71
N GLN A 149 -42.56 4.94 -16.96
CA GLN A 149 -43.58 4.74 -15.94
C GLN A 149 -43.18 3.67 -14.92
N LYS A 150 -42.68 2.51 -15.39
CA LYS A 150 -42.20 1.45 -14.50
C LYS A 150 -41.06 1.92 -13.61
N PHE A 151 -40.18 2.76 -14.13
CA PHE A 151 -39.10 3.34 -13.35
C PHE A 151 -39.64 4.23 -12.23
N ASP A 152 -40.58 5.13 -12.54
CA ASP A 152 -41.17 6.03 -11.54
C ASP A 152 -41.86 5.26 -10.42
N GLU A 153 -42.66 4.24 -10.76
CA GLU A 153 -43.33 3.39 -9.75
C GLU A 153 -42.35 2.70 -8.80
N VAL A 154 -41.24 2.18 -9.35
CA VAL A 154 -40.21 1.50 -8.55
C VAL A 154 -39.44 2.52 -7.69
N TYR A 155 -39.13 3.70 -8.25
CA TYR A 155 -38.41 4.76 -7.55
C TYR A 155 -39.24 5.34 -6.40
N ASP A 156 -40.53 5.57 -6.60
CA ASP A 156 -41.45 6.03 -5.56
C ASP A 156 -41.57 5.00 -4.43
N LYS A 157 -41.68 3.72 -4.77
CA LYS A 157 -41.70 2.63 -3.78
C LYS A 157 -40.38 2.55 -3.00
N PHE A 158 -39.25 2.72 -3.67
CA PHE A 158 -37.94 2.79 -3.03
C PHE A 158 -37.87 3.94 -2.03
N ASN A 159 -38.30 5.15 -2.41
CA ASN A 159 -38.32 6.31 -1.53
C ASN A 159 -39.21 6.10 -0.31
N SER A 160 -40.41 5.54 -0.51
CA SER A 160 -41.32 5.22 0.60
C SER A 160 -40.69 4.22 1.57
N ASN A 161 -40.09 3.14 1.06
CA ASN A 161 -39.46 2.11 1.89
C ASN A 161 -38.25 2.66 2.66
N ASN A 162 -37.45 3.53 2.05
CA ASN A 162 -36.29 4.12 2.73
C ASN A 162 -36.71 5.02 3.88
N ASN A 163 -37.75 5.83 3.70
CA ASN A 163 -38.29 6.67 4.78
C ASN A 163 -38.73 5.80 5.97
N GLU A 164 -39.37 4.65 5.71
CA GLU A 164 -39.74 3.70 6.76
C GLU A 164 -38.51 3.11 7.46
N ILE A 165 -37.48 2.71 6.69
CA ILE A 165 -36.23 2.18 7.27
C ILE A 165 -35.53 3.23 8.13
N GLU A 166 -35.44 4.49 7.68
CA GLU A 166 -34.84 5.57 8.47
C GLU A 166 -35.55 5.78 9.81
N LEU A 167 -36.89 5.73 9.81
CA LEU A 167 -37.68 5.78 11.04
C LEU A 167 -37.37 4.61 11.99
N LEU A 168 -37.29 3.39 11.45
CA LEU A 168 -36.95 2.20 12.22
C LEU A 168 -35.52 2.23 12.77
N LEU A 169 -34.56 2.79 12.03
CA LEU A 169 -33.19 2.97 12.51
C LEU A 169 -33.15 3.92 13.71
N LEU A 170 -33.87 5.04 13.63
CA LEU A 170 -33.98 6.00 14.72
C LEU A 170 -34.66 5.39 15.96
N GLU A 171 -35.70 4.59 15.78
CA GLU A 171 -36.35 3.88 16.88
C GLU A 171 -35.42 2.86 17.54
N ASN A 172 -34.69 2.08 16.74
CA ASN A 172 -33.71 1.12 17.24
C ASN A 172 -32.59 1.77 18.05
N GLU A 173 -32.12 2.96 17.64
CA GLU A 173 -31.13 3.73 18.40
C GLU A 173 -31.66 4.10 19.79
N LYS A 174 -32.90 4.62 19.87
CA LYS A 174 -33.55 4.94 21.15
C LYS A 174 -33.71 3.70 22.04
N LEU A 175 -34.09 2.56 21.45
CA LEU A 175 -34.23 1.30 22.19
C LEU A 175 -32.88 0.82 22.75
N LYS A 176 -31.79 0.93 21.98
CA LYS A 176 -30.44 0.62 22.45
C LYS A 176 -30.01 1.49 23.62
N GLU A 177 -30.34 2.79 23.60
CA GLU A 177 -30.09 3.66 24.75
C GLU A 177 -30.87 3.22 25.99
N TYR A 178 -32.15 2.89 25.83
CA TYR A 178 -32.97 2.42 26.95
C TYR A 178 -32.46 1.12 27.54
N LEU A 179 -32.06 0.16 26.70
CA LEU A 179 -31.44 -1.09 27.14
C LEU A 179 -30.14 -0.83 27.90
N THR A 180 -29.28 0.06 27.39
CA THR A 180 -28.03 0.43 28.05
C THR A 180 -28.28 1.03 29.44
N ARG A 181 -29.31 1.87 29.58
CA ARG A 181 -29.70 2.43 30.89
C ARG A 181 -30.23 1.35 31.84
N LEU A 182 -31.05 0.43 31.34
CA LEU A 182 -31.57 -0.69 32.13
C LEU A 182 -30.43 -1.59 32.63
N ASP A 183 -29.49 -1.95 31.76
CA ASP A 183 -28.32 -2.75 32.12
C ASP A 183 -27.50 -2.06 33.23
N GLN A 184 -27.29 -0.74 33.11
CA GLN A 184 -26.59 0.03 34.15
C GLN A 184 -27.34 0.03 35.49
N MET A 185 -28.67 0.10 35.49
CA MET A 185 -29.48 0.00 36.70
C MET A 185 -29.39 -1.40 37.30
N GLU A 186 -29.50 -2.45 36.49
CA GLU A 186 -29.42 -3.84 36.94
C GLU A 186 -28.04 -4.14 37.56
N GLN A 187 -26.96 -3.67 36.95
CA GLN A 187 -25.60 -3.83 37.49
C GLN A 187 -25.45 -3.13 38.85
N LYS A 188 -26.04 -1.95 39.04
CA LYS A 188 -26.02 -1.24 40.33
C LYS A 188 -26.75 -2.03 41.42
N VAL A 189 -27.94 -2.55 41.11
CA VAL A 189 -28.73 -3.37 42.04
C VAL A 189 -27.97 -4.67 42.40
N LYS A 190 -27.34 -5.33 41.42
CA LYS A 190 -26.55 -6.56 41.63
C LYS A 190 -25.28 -6.32 42.46
N ALA A 191 -24.67 -5.15 42.35
CA ALA A 191 -23.45 -4.78 43.08
C ALA A 191 -23.69 -4.48 44.57
N GLY A 192 -24.94 -4.55 45.06
CA GLY A 192 -25.25 -4.46 46.48
C GLY A 192 -25.26 -3.04 47.04
N ASN A 193 -25.69 -2.06 46.23
CA ASN A 193 -26.24 -0.78 46.70
C ASN A 193 -27.72 -0.70 46.36
#